data_AF-A0A838Q7U4-F1
#
_entry.id   AF-A0A838Q7U4-F1
#
_cell.length_a   1.000
_cell.length_b   1.000
_cell.length_c   1.000
_cell.angle_alpha   90.00
_cell.angle_beta   90.00
_cell.angle_gamma   90.00
#
_symmetry.space_group_name_H-M   'P 1'
#
loop_
_entity.id
_entity.type
_entity.pdbx_description
1 polymer ?
#
loop_
_entity_poly.entity_id
_entity_poly.type
_entity_poly.pdbx_seq_one_letter_code
_entity_poly.pdbx_strand_id
1 'polypeptide(L)'
;PESNHWGRRQLAYQIGPRENGYYVVSRFAADPTALPEYERALRLDDSVIRYLITLHEHEVGAPAMSDEELAAQAARRDDDDDDED
;
A
#
# COMPACT_ATOMS: atom_id res chain seq x y z
N PRO A 1 -2.18 -1.61 17.13
CA PRO A 1 -2.24 -1.74 15.65
C PRO A 1 -0.90 -1.27 15.10
N GLU A 2 -0.24 -2.09 14.29
CA GLU A 2 0.99 -1.69 13.62
C GLU A 2 0.60 -1.06 12.28
N SER A 3 0.98 0.19 12.06
CA SER A 3 0.66 0.95 10.85
C SER A 3 1.94 1.32 10.11
N ASN A 4 2.11 0.77 8.91
CA ASN A 4 3.21 1.07 8.01
C ASN A 4 2.78 2.15 7.01
N HIS A 5 3.50 3.27 7.00
CA HIS A 5 3.26 4.41 6.14
C HIS A 5 4.20 4.36 4.93
N TRP A 6 3.66 4.00 3.77
CA TRP A 6 4.44 3.93 2.52
C TRP A 6 4.64 5.28 1.84
N GLY A 7 4.00 6.34 2.35
CA GLY A 7 4.12 7.68 1.84
C GLY A 7 3.28 7.94 0.59
N ARG A 8 3.60 9.04 -0.10
CA ARG A 8 2.97 9.43 -1.37
C ARG A 8 3.59 8.65 -2.53
N ARG A 9 2.76 8.07 -3.38
CA ARG A 9 3.18 7.37 -4.60
C ARG A 9 2.28 7.76 -5.78
N GLN A 10 2.85 7.76 -6.97
CA GLN A 10 2.09 7.97 -8.21
C GLN A 10 1.24 6.74 -8.50
N LEU A 11 -0.01 6.96 -8.89
CA LEU A 11 -0.92 5.89 -9.27
C LEU A 11 -0.65 5.47 -10.71
N ALA A 12 -0.75 4.18 -11.01
CA ALA A 12 -0.61 3.67 -12.38
C ALA A 12 -1.70 4.22 -13.33
N TYR A 13 -2.85 4.60 -12.77
CA TYR A 13 -3.93 5.28 -13.47
C TYR A 13 -4.70 6.18 -12.49
N GLN A 14 -5.33 7.20 -13.02
CA GLN A 14 -6.09 8.17 -12.25
C GLN A 14 -7.32 7.54 -11.59
N ILE A 15 -7.56 7.87 -10.33
CA ILE A 15 -8.77 7.48 -9.60
C ILE A 15 -9.58 8.75 -9.32
N GLY A 16 -10.73 8.89 -9.98
CA GLY A 16 -11.46 10.17 -9.97
C GLY A 16 -10.56 11.27 -10.54
N PRO A 17 -10.32 12.40 -9.85
CA PRO A 17 -9.39 13.45 -10.27
C PRO A 17 -7.96 13.28 -9.71
N ARG A 18 -7.63 12.16 -9.04
CA ARG A 18 -6.37 11.99 -8.29
C ARG A 18 -5.36 11.14 -9.07
N GLU A 19 -4.15 11.66 -9.25
CA GLU A 19 -3.02 10.97 -9.90
C GLU A 19 -1.97 10.43 -8.91
N ASN A 20 -2.01 10.91 -7.66
CA ASN A 20 -1.13 10.49 -6.58
C ASN A 20 -1.97 10.07 -5.37
N GLY A 21 -1.47 9.09 -4.61
CA GLY A 21 -2.11 8.58 -3.39
C GLY A 21 -1.12 8.45 -2.24
N TYR A 22 -1.61 8.59 -1.01
CA TYR A 22 -0.86 8.27 0.20
C TYR A 22 -1.26 6.88 0.68
N TYR A 23 -0.29 5.98 0.84
CA TYR A 23 -0.54 4.57 1.16
C TYR A 23 -0.25 4.28 2.64
N VAL A 24 -1.21 3.66 3.32
CA VAL A 24 -1.10 3.16 4.69
C VAL A 24 -1.54 1.71 4.71
N VAL A 25 -0.70 0.85 5.28
CA VAL A 25 -1.02 -0.55 5.53
C VAL A 25 -1.05 -0.74 7.03
N SER A 26 -2.19 -1.12 7.58
CA SER A 26 -2.33 -1.35 9.02
C SER A 26 -2.77 -2.77 9.30
N ARG A 27 -2.10 -3.41 10.27
CA ARG A 27 -2.53 -4.69 10.84
C ARG A 27 -3.35 -4.41 12.09
N PHE A 28 -4.56 -4.95 12.13
CA PHE A 28 -5.46 -4.82 13.26
C PHE A 28 -6.25 -6.11 13.47
N ALA A 29 -6.70 -6.29 14.71
CA ALA A 29 -7.68 -7.31 15.07
C ALA A 29 -9.02 -6.62 15.32
N ALA A 30 -10.10 -7.16 14.77
CA ALA A 30 -11.44 -6.64 14.96
C ALA A 30 -12.44 -7.80 14.98
N ASP A 31 -13.58 -7.57 15.62
CA ASP A 31 -14.72 -8.48 15.54
C ASP A 31 -15.33 -8.41 14.13
N PRO A 32 -15.63 -9.56 13.47
CA PRO A 32 -16.23 -9.57 12.14
C PRO A 32 -17.54 -8.77 12.03
N THR A 33 -18.31 -8.67 13.13
CA THR A 33 -19.56 -7.92 13.18
C THR A 33 -19.37 -6.41 13.09
N ALA A 34 -18.18 -5.90 13.43
CA ALA A 34 -17.86 -4.48 13.37
C ALA A 34 -17.36 -4.03 11.98
N LEU A 35 -16.95 -4.97 11.11
CA LEU A 35 -16.40 -4.65 9.78
C LEU A 35 -17.36 -3.85 8.88
N PRO A 36 -18.68 -4.15 8.81
CA PRO A 36 -19.58 -3.40 7.94
C PRO A 36 -19.68 -1.92 8.30
N GLU A 37 -19.68 -1.59 9.60
CA GLU A 37 -19.73 -0.20 10.04
C GLU A 37 -18.39 0.51 9.80
N TYR A 38 -17.27 -0.22 9.93
CA TYR A 38 -15.95 0.30 9.60
C TYR A 38 -15.81 0.63 8.10
N GLU A 39 -16.23 -0.28 7.23
CA GLU A 39 -16.26 -0.04 5.78
C GLU A 39 -17.16 1.14 5.41
N ARG A 40 -18.31 1.27 6.08
CA ARG A 40 -19.20 2.42 5.89
C ARG A 40 -18.52 3.73 6.29
N ALA A 41 -17.81 3.76 7.41
CA ALA A 41 -17.05 4.92 7.84
C ALA A 41 -15.97 5.30 6.81
N LEU A 42 -15.20 4.32 6.30
CA LEU A 42 -14.20 4.56 5.25
C LEU A 42 -14.82 5.08 3.95
N ARG A 43 -16.02 4.62 3.60
CA ARG A 43 -16.72 5.09 2.39
C ARG A 43 -17.28 6.51 2.53
N LEU A 44 -17.56 6.94 3.75
CA LEU A 44 -18.04 8.30 4.05
C LEU A 44 -16.90 9.32 4.14
N ASP A 45 -15.66 8.84 4.28
CA ASP A 45 -14.48 9.70 4.31
C ASP A 45 -13.98 9.98 2.89
N ASP A 46 -14.21 11.21 2.42
CA ASP A 46 -13.79 11.66 1.09
C ASP A 46 -12.26 11.64 0.88
N SER A 47 -11.48 11.61 1.96
CA SER A 47 -10.02 11.50 1.91
C SER A 47 -9.56 10.08 1.53
N VAL A 48 -10.39 9.06 1.78
CA VAL A 48 -10.12 7.67 1.45
C VAL A 48 -10.62 7.38 0.03
N ILE A 49 -9.68 7.33 -0.91
CA ILE A 49 -10.02 7.22 -2.34
C ILE A 49 -10.22 5.76 -2.78
N ARG A 50 -9.65 4.83 -2.03
CA ARG A 50 -9.73 3.37 -2.22
C ARG A 50 -9.26 2.69 -0.94
N TYR A 51 -9.90 1.59 -0.57
CA TYR A 51 -9.48 0.71 0.53
C TYR A 51 -9.58 -0.75 0.10
N LEU A 52 -8.80 -1.61 0.77
CA LEU A 52 -8.86 -3.06 0.65
C LEU A 52 -8.71 -3.63 2.06
N ILE A 53 -9.68 -4.42 2.49
CA ILE A 53 -9.63 -5.16 3.75
C ILE A 53 -9.55 -6.64 3.36
N THR A 54 -8.56 -7.34 3.91
CA THR A 54 -8.37 -8.76 3.70
C THR A 54 -8.09 -9.44 5.03
N LEU A 55 -8.45 -10.72 5.12
CA LEU A 55 -8.01 -11.55 6.22
C LEU A 55 -6.51 -11.74 6.14
N HIS A 56 -5.85 -11.58 7.27
CA HIS A 56 -4.43 -11.88 7.42
C HIS A 56 -4.27 -13.37 7.79
N GLU A 57 -4.67 -14.25 6.87
CA GLU A 57 -4.47 -15.69 6.97
C GLU A 57 -3.16 -16.06 6.28
N HIS A 58 -2.08 -16.13 7.06
CA HIS A 58 -0.70 -16.37 6.60
C HIS A 58 -0.10 -15.28 5.68
N GLU A 59 1.24 -15.29 5.61
CA GLU A 59 2.06 -14.47 4.72
C GLU A 59 1.83 -14.90 3.26
N VAL A 60 0.66 -14.59 2.71
CA VAL A 60 0.35 -14.79 1.29
C VAL A 60 0.49 -13.46 0.56
N GLY A 61 1.56 -13.33 -0.25
CA GLY A 61 1.54 -12.33 -1.32
C GLY A 61 2.86 -11.72 -1.80
N ALA A 62 3.98 -12.01 -1.14
CA ALA A 62 5.33 -11.91 -1.69
C ALA A 62 6.22 -12.66 -0.70
N PRO A 63 7.23 -13.44 -1.13
CA PRO A 63 8.32 -13.74 -0.20
C PRO A 63 8.77 -12.39 0.37
N ALA A 64 9.03 -12.30 1.68
CA ALA A 64 9.77 -11.18 2.21
C ALA A 64 11.04 -11.07 1.37
N MET A 65 11.07 -10.11 0.43
CA MET A 65 12.30 -9.83 -0.30
C MET A 65 13.28 -9.48 0.80
N SER A 66 14.36 -10.23 0.86
CA SER A 66 15.44 -9.96 1.79
C SER A 66 15.87 -8.50 1.62
N ASP A 67 16.35 -7.88 2.70
CA ASP A 67 16.87 -6.49 2.63
C ASP A 67 17.92 -6.33 1.51
N GLU A 68 18.61 -7.43 1.18
CA GLU A 68 19.53 -7.56 0.05
C GLU A 68 18.84 -7.49 -1.33
N GLU A 69 17.69 -8.12 -1.52
CA GLU A 69 16.90 -8.07 -2.76
C GLU A 69 16.25 -6.69 -2.97
N LEU A 70 15.81 -6.05 -1.88
CA LEU A 70 15.30 -4.67 -1.89
C LEU A 70 16.41 -3.67 -2.25
N ALA A 71 17.60 -3.82 -1.67
CA ALA A 71 18.77 -3.01 -1.98
C ALA A 71 19.25 -3.25 -3.42
N ALA A 72 19.26 -4.50 -3.89
CA ALA A 72 19.63 -4.83 -5.26
C ALA A 72 18.63 -4.32 -6.30
N GLN A 73 17.34 -4.26 -5.97
CA GLN A 73 16.32 -3.67 -6.84
C GLN A 73 16.41 -2.14 -6.87
N ALA A 74 16.78 -1.51 -5.76
CA ALA A 74 17.07 -0.07 -5.70
C ALA A 74 18.33 0.27 -6.51
N ALA A 75 19.41 -0.49 -6.36
CA ALA A 75 20.66 -0.28 -7.08
C ALA A 75 20.51 -0.46 -8.60
N ARG A 76 19.76 -1.48 -9.06
CA ARG A 76 19.45 -1.66 -10.49
C ARG A 76 18.65 -0.50 -11.10
N ARG A 77 17.89 0.22 -10.27
CA ARG A 77 17.13 1.39 -10.71
C ARG A 77 18.02 2.61 -10.90
N ASP A 78 19.09 2.72 -10.12
CA ASP A 78 20.06 3.81 -10.22
C ASP A 78 21.06 3.57 -11.37
N ASP A 79 21.40 2.32 -11.70
CA ASP A 79 22.29 1.99 -12.84
C ASP A 79 21.64 2.26 -14.22
N ASP A 80 20.31 2.15 -14.36
CA ASP A 80 19.60 2.39 -15.64
C ASP A 80 19.51 3.90 -16.01
N ASP A 81 19.72 4.81 -15.04
CA ASP A 81 19.68 6.28 -15.27
C ASP A 81 21.04 6.85 -15.73
N ASP A 82 22.14 6.07 -15.70
CA ASP A 82 23.50 6.51 -16.04
C ASP A 82 23.94 6.17 -17.50
N ASP A 83 23.09 5.48 -18.28
CA ASP A 83 23.37 5.06 -19.68
C ASP A 83 22.77 6.01 -20.76
N GLU A 84 22.17 7.14 -20.38
CA GLU A 84 21.71 8.20 -21.30
C GLU A 84 22.62 9.46 -21.23
N ASP A 85 23.87 9.35 -21.70
CA ASP A 85 24.74 10.48 -22.11
C ASP A 85 25.47 10.18 -23.44
#